data_AF-A0A6P8I311-F1
#
_entry.id   AF-A0A6P8I311-F1
#
_cell.length_a   1.000
_cell.length_b   1.000
_cell.length_c   1.000
_cell.angle_alpha   90.00
_cell.angle_beta   90.00
_cell.angle_gamma   90.00
#
_symmetry.space_group_name_H-M   'P 1'
#
loop_
_entity.id
_entity.type
_entity.pdbx_description
1 polymer ?
#
loop_
_entity_poly.entity_id
_entity_poly.type
_entity_poly.pdbx_seq_one_letter_code
_entity_poly.pdbx_strand_id
1 'polypeptide(L)'
;MLLGKFPDFRHLRRCKFLAAFAFVVLVFYAENAESACDCGVDCPCDKANCTAGSFWQTSTCVQCPSGYFCEGNSSAPMPCSAGTANINTGSQSSAACVACGSGFNSTAGATSCTPCPAGYNCTTGQASLCSAGWYSLYGEGVCKACPPDKVCADPTQHPQQCASGSEPDVSQISCNSCPSGKYSLNGTSCQPCSSGYYSSGGASKCTICPSGHK
;
A
#
# COMPACT_ATOMS: atom_id res chain seq x y z
N MET A 1 -18.21 10.15 -105.36
CA MET A 1 -17.00 10.37 -104.53
C MET A 1 -17.27 11.55 -103.62
N LEU A 2 -17.39 11.28 -102.31
CA LEU A 2 -16.43 11.67 -101.25
C LEU A 2 -16.62 13.15 -100.87
N LEU A 3 -17.29 13.47 -99.76
CA LEU A 3 -16.90 13.39 -98.33
C LEU A 3 -16.47 14.76 -97.80
N GLY A 4 -16.93 15.08 -96.57
CA GLY A 4 -16.24 15.97 -95.64
C GLY A 4 -16.88 17.35 -95.44
N LYS A 5 -17.55 17.54 -94.29
CA LYS A 5 -17.94 18.86 -93.78
C LYS A 5 -17.70 18.91 -92.27
N PHE A 6 -16.72 19.72 -91.85
CA PHE A 6 -16.73 20.42 -90.55
C PHE A 6 -17.82 21.51 -90.63
N PRO A 7 -18.52 21.90 -89.54
CA PRO A 7 -17.91 22.70 -88.48
C PRO A 7 -18.51 22.58 -87.05
N ASP A 8 -17.82 23.25 -86.13
CA ASP A 8 -18.13 23.56 -84.73
C ASP A 8 -19.46 24.34 -84.57
N PHE A 9 -20.31 23.97 -83.60
CA PHE A 9 -21.37 24.85 -83.06
C PHE A 9 -21.75 24.53 -81.61
N ARG A 10 -21.43 25.50 -80.75
CA ARG A 10 -22.03 25.80 -79.45
C ARG A 10 -23.56 25.78 -79.54
N HIS A 11 -24.26 24.87 -78.85
CA HIS A 11 -25.62 25.18 -78.35
C HIS A 11 -26.27 24.23 -77.32
N LEU A 12 -25.65 23.12 -76.87
CA LEU A 12 -26.34 22.12 -76.02
C LEU A 12 -26.02 22.14 -74.50
N ARG A 13 -25.83 23.30 -73.86
CA ARG A 13 -25.53 23.42 -72.40
C ARG A 13 -26.60 24.10 -71.54
N ARG A 14 -27.85 24.24 -72.02
CA ARG A 14 -28.92 24.92 -71.25
C ARG A 14 -29.91 24.00 -70.50
N CYS A 15 -29.89 22.67 -70.70
CA CYS A 15 -30.81 21.76 -69.97
C CYS A 15 -30.25 21.13 -68.69
N LYS A 16 -28.97 21.33 -68.33
CA LYS A 16 -28.37 20.73 -67.12
C LYS A 16 -28.42 21.62 -65.86
N PHE A 17 -28.78 22.90 -65.98
CA PHE A 17 -28.74 23.85 -64.86
C PHE A 17 -30.01 23.85 -64.00
N LEU A 18 -31.17 23.45 -64.52
CA LEU A 18 -32.42 23.40 -63.75
C LEU A 18 -32.52 22.16 -62.83
N ALA A 19 -31.83 21.07 -63.17
CA ALA A 19 -31.80 19.86 -62.34
C ALA A 19 -30.83 19.97 -61.13
N ALA A 20 -29.82 20.83 -61.22
CA ALA A 20 -28.83 21.01 -60.16
C ALA A 20 -29.36 21.83 -58.98
N PHE A 21 -30.26 22.79 -59.23
CA PHE A 21 -30.77 23.68 -58.17
C PHE A 21 -31.86 23.02 -57.32
N ALA A 22 -32.69 22.16 -57.90
CA ALA A 22 -33.69 21.38 -57.16
C ALA A 22 -33.05 20.30 -56.25
N PHE A 23 -31.88 19.78 -56.65
CA PHE A 23 -31.13 18.82 -55.84
C PHE A 23 -30.46 19.50 -54.63
N VAL A 24 -29.96 20.73 -54.79
CA VAL A 24 -29.35 21.47 -53.68
C VAL A 24 -30.41 21.85 -52.64
N VAL A 25 -31.63 22.22 -53.04
CA VAL A 25 -32.70 22.57 -52.08
C VAL A 25 -33.26 21.34 -51.35
N LEU A 26 -33.30 20.16 -51.97
CA LEU A 26 -33.71 18.92 -51.29
C LEU A 26 -32.66 18.37 -50.31
N VAL A 27 -31.37 18.66 -50.52
CA VAL A 27 -30.29 18.30 -49.57
C VAL A 27 -30.23 19.25 -48.36
N PHE A 28 -30.91 20.40 -48.40
CA PHE A 28 -31.03 21.31 -47.25
C PHE A 28 -32.23 21.03 -46.33
N TYR A 29 -33.14 20.10 -46.66
CA TYR A 29 -34.39 19.85 -45.90
C TYR A 29 -34.55 18.46 -45.26
N ALA A 30 -33.59 17.57 -45.43
CA ALA A 30 -33.47 16.33 -44.65
C ALA A 30 -31.96 16.15 -44.44
N GLU A 31 -31.39 16.16 -43.24
CA GLU A 31 -31.83 15.54 -42.01
C GLU A 31 -31.43 16.41 -40.81
N ASN A 32 -32.40 16.88 -40.01
CA ASN A 32 -32.16 17.00 -38.59
C ASN A 32 -32.21 15.57 -38.03
N ALA A 33 -31.14 14.82 -38.23
CA ALA A 33 -30.90 13.63 -37.44
C ALA A 33 -30.33 14.14 -36.11
N GLU A 34 -31.17 14.19 -35.08
CA GLU A 34 -30.68 14.15 -33.71
C GLU A 34 -29.77 12.94 -33.63
N SER A 35 -28.47 13.19 -33.51
CA SER A 35 -27.43 12.17 -33.38
C SER A 35 -27.74 11.32 -32.16
N ALA A 36 -28.53 10.27 -32.33
CA ALA A 36 -28.53 9.12 -31.44
C ALA A 36 -27.13 8.52 -31.58
N CYS A 37 -26.29 8.75 -30.57
CA CYS A 37 -24.89 8.36 -30.58
C CYS A 37 -24.78 6.85 -30.83
N ASP A 38 -24.27 6.47 -32.01
CA ASP A 38 -23.78 5.11 -32.28
C ASP A 38 -22.33 5.04 -31.78
N CYS A 39 -22.10 4.24 -30.74
CA CYS A 39 -20.85 4.13 -29.99
C CYS A 39 -19.75 3.37 -30.76
N GLY A 40 -19.75 3.42 -32.09
CA GLY A 40 -18.92 2.59 -32.95
C GLY A 40 -17.76 3.31 -33.66
N VAL A 41 -17.91 4.58 -34.08
CA VAL A 41 -16.94 5.16 -35.04
C VAL A 41 -16.67 6.67 -34.94
N ASP A 42 -17.52 7.50 -34.32
CA ASP A 42 -17.31 8.96 -34.26
C ASP A 42 -17.59 9.59 -32.89
N CYS A 43 -17.22 8.88 -31.82
CA CYS A 43 -16.91 9.52 -30.55
C CYS A 43 -15.54 9.03 -30.14
N PRO A 44 -14.62 9.91 -29.73
CA PRO A 44 -13.58 9.44 -28.85
C PRO A 44 -14.32 8.85 -27.64
N CYS A 45 -14.26 7.53 -27.45
CA CYS A 45 -14.61 6.84 -26.20
C CYS A 45 -13.55 7.19 -25.14
N ASP A 46 -13.15 8.46 -25.13
CA ASP A 46 -12.12 9.01 -24.30
C ASP A 46 -12.68 9.05 -22.90
N LYS A 47 -11.81 8.80 -21.95
CA LYS A 47 -11.94 8.84 -20.49
C LYS A 47 -12.81 9.98 -19.90
N ALA A 48 -13.31 10.92 -20.68
CA ALA A 48 -13.75 12.27 -20.34
C ALA A 48 -15.21 12.46 -19.87
N ASN A 49 -15.94 11.41 -19.48
CA ASN A 49 -17.36 11.58 -19.09
C ASN A 49 -17.80 10.92 -17.78
N CYS A 50 -16.88 10.33 -17.02
CA CYS A 50 -17.23 9.88 -15.66
C CYS A 50 -17.10 11.04 -14.69
N THR A 51 -18.19 11.33 -13.98
CA THR A 51 -18.21 12.32 -12.90
C THR A 51 -17.35 11.86 -11.71
N ALA A 52 -16.94 12.81 -10.87
CA ALA A 52 -16.21 12.50 -9.65
C ALA A 52 -16.99 11.49 -8.79
N GLY A 53 -16.28 10.50 -8.26
CA GLY A 53 -16.86 9.33 -7.59
C GLY A 53 -17.04 8.12 -8.52
N SER A 54 -16.74 8.23 -9.81
CA SER A 54 -16.72 7.11 -10.76
C SER A 54 -15.46 7.10 -11.64
N PHE A 55 -15.13 5.93 -12.19
CA PHE A 55 -14.04 5.74 -13.15
C PHE A 55 -14.52 4.89 -14.34
N TRP A 56 -13.84 5.02 -15.47
CA TRP A 56 -14.15 4.33 -16.70
C TRP A 56 -13.61 2.90 -16.70
N GLN A 57 -14.49 1.93 -16.89
CA GLN A 57 -14.14 0.52 -17.00
C GLN A 57 -15.09 -0.17 -18.00
N THR A 58 -14.54 -0.92 -18.96
CA THR A 58 -15.33 -1.75 -19.91
C THR A 58 -16.54 -1.04 -20.53
N SER A 59 -16.32 0.14 -21.11
CA SER A 59 -17.36 0.94 -21.78
C SER A 59 -18.48 1.48 -20.88
N THR A 60 -18.27 1.53 -19.56
CA THR A 60 -19.22 2.14 -18.60
C THR A 60 -18.49 2.87 -17.46
N CYS A 61 -19.20 3.80 -16.81
CA CYS A 61 -18.72 4.44 -15.58
C CYS A 61 -19.09 3.57 -14.38
N VAL A 62 -18.07 3.09 -13.66
CA VAL A 62 -18.21 2.29 -12.46
C VAL A 62 -17.95 3.17 -11.23
N GLN A 63 -18.77 3.00 -10.20
CA GLN A 63 -18.60 3.69 -8.93
C GLN A 63 -17.25 3.35 -8.30
N CYS A 64 -16.60 4.35 -7.70
CA CYS A 64 -15.33 4.15 -7.02
C CYS A 64 -15.50 3.15 -5.87
N PRO A 65 -14.71 2.05 -5.82
CA PRO A 65 -14.82 1.08 -4.74
C PRO A 65 -14.30 1.66 -3.42
N SER A 66 -14.70 1.05 -2.31
CA SER A 66 -14.13 1.37 -1.00
C SER A 66 -12.63 1.06 -0.98
N GLY A 67 -11.88 1.84 -0.21
CA GLY A 67 -10.42 1.88 -0.22
C GLY A 67 -9.83 2.85 -1.24
N TYR A 68 -10.66 3.42 -2.12
CA TYR A 68 -10.22 4.27 -3.23
C TYR A 68 -11.02 5.56 -3.34
N PHE A 69 -10.54 6.48 -4.18
CA PHE A 69 -11.22 7.70 -4.60
C PHE A 69 -11.01 7.97 -6.10
N CYS A 70 -11.94 8.69 -6.71
CA CYS A 70 -12.00 8.90 -8.15
C CYS A 70 -12.36 10.38 -8.42
N GLU A 71 -11.42 11.17 -8.96
CA GLU A 71 -11.65 12.60 -9.26
C GLU A 71 -12.55 12.82 -10.49
N GLY A 72 -13.00 11.73 -11.12
CA GLY A 72 -13.68 11.75 -12.41
C GLY A 72 -12.67 11.70 -13.54
N ASN A 73 -13.17 11.47 -14.75
CA ASN A 73 -12.39 11.38 -15.98
C ASN A 73 -11.15 10.44 -15.92
N SER A 74 -11.20 9.45 -15.02
CA SER A 74 -10.12 8.50 -14.78
C SER A 74 -10.51 7.13 -15.30
N SER A 75 -9.53 6.34 -15.76
CA SER A 75 -9.70 4.94 -16.12
C SER A 75 -9.30 3.97 -15.00
N ALA A 76 -8.92 4.49 -13.83
CA ALA A 76 -8.55 3.69 -12.67
C ALA A 76 -8.86 4.44 -11.36
N PRO A 77 -9.32 3.73 -10.32
CA PRO A 77 -9.51 4.32 -9.00
C PRO A 77 -8.16 4.55 -8.31
N MET A 78 -8.03 5.66 -7.58
CA MET A 78 -6.81 6.01 -6.83
C MET A 78 -6.91 5.45 -5.40
N PRO A 79 -5.96 4.63 -4.93
CA PRO A 79 -6.02 4.08 -3.60
C PRO A 79 -5.81 5.16 -2.54
N CYS A 80 -6.47 5.01 -1.39
CA CYS A 80 -6.04 5.70 -0.18
C CYS A 80 -4.62 5.28 0.18
N SER A 81 -3.79 6.23 0.57
CA SER A 81 -2.40 5.98 0.95
C SER A 81 -2.32 5.09 2.20
N ALA A 82 -1.22 4.35 2.35
CA ALA A 82 -0.97 3.58 3.57
C ALA A 82 -1.05 4.49 4.81
N GLY A 83 -1.69 4.00 5.87
CA GLY A 83 -2.05 4.76 7.06
C GLY A 83 -3.35 5.55 6.96
N THR A 84 -4.06 5.44 5.84
CA THR A 84 -5.44 5.91 5.71
C THR A 84 -6.35 4.80 5.20
N ALA A 85 -7.63 4.88 5.49
CA ALA A 85 -8.64 3.94 5.04
C ALA A 85 -9.91 4.66 4.59
N ASN A 86 -10.63 4.08 3.65
CA ASN A 86 -11.92 4.60 3.21
C ASN A 86 -12.93 3.47 3.08
N ILE A 87 -13.98 3.48 3.89
CA ILE A 87 -15.03 2.47 3.81
C ILE A 87 -16.10 2.80 2.76
N ASN A 88 -16.15 4.05 2.29
CA ASN A 88 -17.22 4.54 1.42
C ASN A 88 -16.92 4.24 -0.05
N THR A 89 -17.94 3.83 -0.78
CA THR A 89 -17.94 3.80 -2.25
C THR A 89 -18.27 5.18 -2.81
N GLY A 90 -17.96 5.43 -4.08
CA GLY A 90 -18.29 6.69 -4.76
C GLY A 90 -17.46 7.89 -4.32
N SER A 91 -16.33 7.66 -3.65
CA SER A 91 -15.51 8.74 -3.09
C SER A 91 -14.81 9.56 -4.18
N GLN A 92 -14.85 10.87 -4.04
CA GLN A 92 -14.47 11.82 -5.11
C GLN A 92 -13.03 12.30 -5.02
N SER A 93 -12.44 12.32 -3.82
CA SER A 93 -11.09 12.82 -3.59
C SER A 93 -10.45 12.14 -2.39
N SER A 94 -9.15 12.37 -2.20
CA SER A 94 -8.36 11.87 -1.07
C SER A 94 -8.89 12.32 0.30
N ALA A 95 -9.75 13.35 0.36
CA ALA A 95 -10.39 13.79 1.59
C ALA A 95 -11.29 12.72 2.24
N ALA A 96 -11.75 11.72 1.46
CA ALA A 96 -12.50 10.58 1.97
C ALA A 96 -11.61 9.54 2.70
N CYS A 97 -10.28 9.63 2.54
CA CYS A 97 -9.32 8.75 3.21
C CYS A 97 -9.10 9.20 4.65
N VAL A 98 -9.60 8.43 5.61
CA VAL A 98 -9.50 8.72 7.03
C VAL A 98 -8.21 8.14 7.59
N ALA A 99 -7.42 8.95 8.30
CA ALA A 99 -6.19 8.50 8.93
C ALA A 99 -6.45 7.46 10.03
N CYS A 100 -5.60 6.44 10.09
CA CYS A 100 -5.62 5.48 11.17
C CYS A 100 -5.11 6.12 12.47
N GLY A 101 -5.85 5.90 13.56
CA GLY A 101 -5.43 6.34 14.89
C GLY A 101 -4.16 5.63 15.36
N SER A 102 -3.53 6.19 16.40
CA SER A 102 -2.38 5.56 17.06
C SER A 102 -2.72 4.14 17.52
N GLY A 103 -1.81 3.18 17.31
CA GLY A 103 -2.07 1.78 17.60
C GLY A 103 -2.69 1.00 16.45
N PHE A 104 -3.02 1.67 15.33
CA PHE A 104 -3.58 1.05 14.13
C PHE A 104 -2.74 1.39 12.90
N ASN A 105 -2.84 0.56 11.86
CA ASN A 105 -2.30 0.87 10.55
C ASN A 105 -3.24 0.44 9.43
N SER A 106 -2.86 0.81 8.21
CA SER A 106 -3.47 0.28 7.00
C SER A 106 -2.48 0.23 5.84
N THR A 107 -2.69 -0.71 4.91
CA THR A 107 -2.02 -0.71 3.61
C THR A 107 -2.72 0.23 2.64
N ALA A 108 -2.06 0.55 1.52
CA ALA A 108 -2.72 1.30 0.46
C ALA A 108 -3.98 0.57 -0.04
N GLY A 109 -5.06 1.31 -0.27
CA GLY A 109 -6.33 0.73 -0.71
C GLY A 109 -7.17 0.07 0.39
N ALA A 110 -6.83 0.26 1.67
CA ALA A 110 -7.55 -0.35 2.77
C ALA A 110 -8.95 0.26 2.99
N THR A 111 -9.89 -0.60 3.35
CA THR A 111 -11.27 -0.20 3.69
C THR A 111 -11.44 0.08 5.19
N SER A 112 -10.51 -0.38 6.01
CA SER A 112 -10.49 -0.18 7.45
C SER A 112 -9.05 -0.16 8.00
N CYS A 113 -8.89 0.39 9.19
CA CYS A 113 -7.64 0.34 9.93
C CYS A 113 -7.58 -0.94 10.77
N THR A 114 -6.43 -1.61 10.76
CA THR A 114 -6.16 -2.82 11.53
C THR A 114 -5.22 -2.54 12.69
N PRO A 115 -5.31 -3.28 13.82
CA PRO A 115 -4.38 -3.10 14.93
C PRO A 115 -2.92 -3.25 14.48
N CYS A 116 -2.03 -2.48 15.10
CA CYS A 116 -0.62 -2.52 14.78
C CYS A 116 -0.05 -3.92 15.09
N PRO A 117 0.64 -4.57 14.14
CA PRO A 117 1.27 -5.85 14.38
C PRO A 117 2.37 -5.72 15.43
N ALA A 118 2.61 -6.80 16.17
CA ALA A 118 3.69 -6.87 17.12
C ALA A 118 5.04 -6.63 16.41
N GLY A 119 5.97 -5.95 17.08
CA GLY A 119 7.26 -5.54 16.54
C GLY A 119 7.23 -4.31 15.66
N TYR A 120 6.09 -3.61 15.54
CA TYR A 120 5.96 -2.40 14.74
C TYR A 120 5.49 -1.19 15.56
N ASN A 121 5.91 -0.02 15.11
CA ASN A 121 5.39 1.28 15.50
C ASN A 121 4.42 1.78 14.43
N CYS A 122 3.22 2.17 14.86
CA CYS A 122 2.15 2.68 14.01
C CYS A 122 1.61 4.03 14.52
N THR A 123 2.45 4.89 15.10
CA THR A 123 2.02 6.21 15.62
C THR A 123 1.46 7.11 14.51
N THR A 124 1.92 6.93 13.26
CA THR A 124 1.47 7.71 12.09
C THR A 124 0.47 6.96 11.21
N GLY A 125 -0.10 5.86 11.69
CA GLY A 125 -0.95 4.97 10.89
C GLY A 125 -0.18 4.07 9.92
N GLN A 126 1.14 4.25 9.77
CA GLN A 126 1.98 3.38 8.95
C GLN A 126 2.83 2.49 9.84
N ALA A 127 2.93 1.20 9.51
CA ALA A 127 3.73 0.25 10.27
C ALA A 127 5.22 0.42 9.94
N SER A 128 6.03 0.68 10.97
CA SER A 128 7.49 0.77 10.91
C SER A 128 8.12 -0.23 11.87
N LEU A 129 9.13 -0.98 11.42
CA LEU A 129 9.78 -2.00 12.26
C LEU A 129 10.48 -1.37 13.47
N CYS A 130 10.36 -2.03 14.63
CA CYS A 130 11.16 -1.68 15.80
C CYS A 130 12.64 -2.02 15.56
N SER A 131 13.53 -1.15 16.05
CA SER A 131 14.97 -1.38 16.04
C SER A 131 15.38 -2.56 16.93
N ALA A 132 16.55 -3.13 16.70
CA ALA A 132 17.12 -4.16 17.57
C ALA A 132 17.20 -3.66 19.03
N GLY A 133 16.83 -4.52 19.99
CA GLY A 133 16.71 -4.14 21.40
C GLY A 133 15.44 -3.37 21.75
N TRP A 134 14.46 -3.31 20.84
CA TRP A 134 13.13 -2.74 21.07
C TRP A 134 12.05 -3.75 20.74
N TYR A 135 10.89 -3.62 21.36
CA TYR A 135 9.75 -4.50 21.14
C TYR A 135 8.44 -3.72 21.14
N SER A 136 7.40 -4.30 20.54
CA SER A 136 6.03 -3.79 20.63
C SER A 136 5.07 -4.96 20.58
N LEU A 137 4.10 -5.01 21.48
CA LEU A 137 3.07 -6.05 21.46
C LEU A 137 1.94 -5.66 20.51
N TYR A 138 1.13 -6.65 20.15
CA TYR A 138 -0.02 -6.45 19.26
C TYR A 138 -0.94 -5.33 19.77
N GLY A 139 -1.21 -4.35 18.91
CA GLY A 139 -2.06 -3.20 19.20
C GLY A 139 -1.41 -2.07 20.03
N GLU A 140 -0.17 -2.22 20.51
CA GLU A 140 0.50 -1.13 21.25
C GLU A 140 0.89 0.02 20.32
N GLY A 141 1.37 -0.31 19.12
CA GLY A 141 1.71 0.67 18.08
C GLY A 141 2.87 1.61 18.41
N VAL A 142 3.62 1.32 19.48
CA VAL A 142 4.80 2.09 19.89
C VAL A 142 5.91 1.11 20.26
N CYS A 143 7.11 1.35 19.74
CA CYS A 143 8.29 0.58 20.14
C CYS A 143 8.74 1.01 21.54
N LYS A 144 8.95 0.04 22.42
CA LYS A 144 9.49 0.21 23.76
C LYS A 144 10.90 -0.36 23.83
N ALA A 145 11.78 0.33 24.54
CA ALA A 145 13.13 -0.16 24.80
C ALA A 145 13.05 -1.47 25.60
N CYS A 146 13.98 -2.39 25.33
CA CYS A 146 14.09 -3.61 26.12
C CYS A 146 14.42 -3.23 27.57
N PRO A 147 13.67 -3.73 28.56
CA PRO A 147 13.96 -3.47 29.96
C PRO A 147 15.32 -4.07 30.37
N PRO A 148 15.96 -3.54 31.42
CA PRO A 148 17.21 -4.09 31.95
C PRO A 148 17.06 -5.56 32.35
N ASP A 149 18.17 -6.29 32.32
CA ASP A 149 18.27 -7.72 32.68
C ASP A 149 17.42 -8.68 31.82
N LYS A 150 16.92 -8.20 30.68
CA LYS A 150 16.13 -8.98 29.71
C LYS A 150 16.69 -8.88 28.30
N VAL A 151 16.21 -9.78 27.45
CA VAL A 151 16.52 -9.81 26.03
C VAL A 151 15.25 -9.68 25.19
N CYS A 152 15.36 -8.93 24.11
CA CYS A 152 14.34 -8.68 23.10
C CYS A 152 14.92 -9.05 21.74
N ALA A 153 15.25 -10.34 21.57
CA ALA A 153 15.76 -10.91 20.32
C ALA A 153 14.72 -10.85 19.20
N ASP A 154 13.47 -11.13 19.57
CA ASP A 154 12.31 -11.02 18.70
C ASP A 154 11.48 -9.80 19.14
N PRO A 155 11.35 -8.75 18.30
CA PRO A 155 10.61 -7.54 18.63
C PRO A 155 9.10 -7.78 18.75
N THR A 156 8.60 -8.93 18.30
CA THR A 156 7.18 -9.32 18.39
C THR A 156 6.82 -9.95 19.74
N GLN A 157 7.83 -10.37 20.51
CA GLN A 157 7.64 -11.07 21.77
C GLN A 157 7.78 -10.15 22.97
N HIS A 158 7.24 -10.60 24.10
CA HIS A 158 7.53 -9.96 25.38
C HIS A 158 9.02 -10.06 25.71
N PRO A 159 9.60 -9.13 26.49
CA PRO A 159 10.98 -9.24 26.96
C PRO A 159 11.22 -10.55 27.71
N GLN A 160 12.22 -11.29 27.28
CA GLN A 160 12.57 -12.61 27.81
C GLN A 160 13.70 -12.51 28.81
N GLN A 161 13.70 -13.41 29.79
CA GLN A 161 14.80 -13.55 30.73
C GLN A 161 15.74 -14.64 30.21
N CYS A 162 17.05 -14.46 30.39
CA CYS A 162 18.00 -15.51 30.06
C CYS A 162 17.84 -16.71 31.01
N ALA A 163 18.23 -17.89 30.54
CA ALA A 163 18.33 -19.06 31.39
C ALA A 163 19.39 -18.84 32.49
N SER A 164 19.27 -19.58 33.58
CA SER A 164 20.30 -19.60 34.62
C SER A 164 21.63 -20.08 34.02
N GLY A 165 22.73 -19.50 34.48
CA GLY A 165 24.06 -19.68 33.91
C GLY A 165 24.39 -18.74 32.74
N SER A 166 23.50 -17.83 32.38
CA SER A 166 23.72 -16.83 31.33
C SER A 166 23.43 -15.40 31.82
N GLU A 167 23.78 -14.40 31.01
CA GLU A 167 23.43 -13.00 31.19
C GLU A 167 23.02 -12.38 29.83
N PRO A 168 22.21 -11.32 29.82
CA PRO A 168 21.93 -10.57 28.59
C PRO A 168 23.21 -9.95 28.03
N ASP A 169 23.34 -9.98 26.70
CA ASP A 169 24.37 -9.23 26.00
C ASP A 169 24.16 -7.71 26.14
N VAL A 170 25.21 -6.93 25.89
CA VAL A 170 25.16 -5.45 25.90
C VAL A 170 24.09 -4.87 24.98
N SER A 171 23.75 -5.58 23.90
CA SER A 171 22.72 -5.20 22.94
C SER A 171 21.32 -5.73 23.29
N GLN A 172 21.18 -6.52 24.36
CA GLN A 172 19.93 -7.10 24.84
C GLN A 172 19.16 -7.90 23.77
N ILE A 173 19.84 -8.50 22.80
CA ILE A 173 19.24 -9.36 21.77
C ILE A 173 19.68 -10.82 21.88
N SER A 174 20.61 -11.13 22.77
CA SER A 174 21.14 -12.48 22.96
C SER A 174 21.51 -12.70 24.42
N CYS A 175 21.60 -13.98 24.79
CA CYS A 175 22.05 -14.40 26.12
C CYS A 175 23.43 -15.05 25.98
N ASN A 176 24.40 -14.51 26.71
CA ASN A 176 25.76 -15.02 26.77
C ASN A 176 25.93 -15.90 28.01
N SER A 177 26.54 -17.08 27.85
CA SER A 177 26.82 -17.94 28.99
C SER A 177 27.93 -17.35 29.87
N CYS A 178 27.78 -17.50 31.18
CA CYS A 178 28.79 -17.08 32.14
C CYS A 178 30.09 -17.85 31.91
N PRO A 179 31.26 -17.18 31.87
CA PRO A 179 32.54 -17.86 31.79
C PRO A 179 32.83 -18.63 33.09
N SER A 180 33.78 -19.56 33.04
CA SER A 180 34.25 -20.29 34.23
C SER A 180 34.69 -19.34 35.34
N GLY A 181 34.39 -19.69 36.59
CA GLY A 181 34.61 -18.83 37.76
C GLY A 181 33.51 -17.80 38.00
N LYS A 182 32.50 -17.72 37.12
CA LYS A 182 31.26 -16.95 37.33
C LYS A 182 30.03 -17.84 37.29
N TYR A 183 28.94 -17.35 37.87
CA TYR A 183 27.64 -18.01 37.84
C TYR A 183 26.51 -16.99 37.72
N SER A 184 25.33 -17.43 37.29
CA SER A 184 24.11 -16.59 37.25
C SER A 184 22.90 -17.42 37.66
N LEU A 185 22.29 -17.09 38.81
CA LEU A 185 21.16 -17.86 39.32
C LEU A 185 19.88 -17.61 38.50
N ASN A 186 19.63 -16.35 38.16
CA ASN A 186 18.39 -15.91 37.51
C ASN A 186 18.62 -15.42 36.07
N GLY A 187 19.77 -15.66 35.45
CA GLY A 187 19.97 -15.22 34.08
C GLY A 187 20.10 -13.69 33.92
N THR A 188 20.40 -12.95 34.99
CA THR A 188 20.44 -11.47 34.97
C THR A 188 21.85 -10.92 34.79
N SER A 189 22.81 -11.45 35.53
CA SER A 189 24.23 -11.06 35.43
C SER A 189 25.15 -12.16 35.95
N CYS A 190 26.34 -12.27 35.36
CA CYS A 190 27.36 -13.23 35.74
C CYS A 190 28.18 -12.69 36.92
N GLN A 191 27.95 -13.29 38.09
CA GLN A 191 28.60 -12.95 39.35
C GLN A 191 29.81 -13.85 39.61
N PRO A 192 30.92 -13.33 40.15
CA PRO A 192 32.08 -14.16 40.49
C PRO A 192 31.76 -15.11 41.64
N CYS A 193 32.35 -16.30 41.60
CA CYS A 193 32.34 -17.19 42.74
C CYS A 193 33.18 -16.62 43.89
N SER A 194 32.66 -16.74 45.12
CA SER A 194 33.42 -16.39 46.32
C SER A 194 34.60 -17.33 46.52
N SER A 195 35.64 -16.86 47.22
CA SER A 195 36.83 -17.67 47.53
C SER A 195 36.45 -19.01 48.16
N GLY A 196 37.07 -20.10 47.69
CA GLY A 196 36.73 -21.46 48.11
C GLY A 196 35.59 -22.11 47.32
N TYR A 197 35.08 -21.44 46.28
CA TYR A 197 34.12 -22.00 45.33
C TYR A 197 34.61 -21.84 43.89
N TYR A 198 34.23 -22.78 43.01
CA TYR A 198 34.51 -22.77 41.58
C TYR A 198 33.23 -22.99 40.76
N SER A 199 33.26 -22.63 39.48
CA SER A 199 32.18 -22.92 38.53
C SER A 199 32.73 -23.21 37.14
N SER A 200 32.09 -24.16 36.43
CA SER A 200 32.26 -24.34 35.00
C SER A 200 31.54 -23.25 34.21
N GLY A 201 31.86 -23.09 32.92
CA GLY A 201 31.08 -22.20 32.04
C GLY A 201 29.59 -22.57 32.05
N GLY A 202 28.72 -21.56 32.04
CA GLY A 202 27.27 -21.74 32.06
C GLY A 202 26.69 -22.20 33.41
N ALA A 203 27.41 -22.07 34.51
CA ALA A 203 26.93 -22.53 35.81
C ALA A 203 25.86 -21.60 36.42
N SER A 204 24.78 -22.19 36.94
CA SER A 204 23.73 -21.47 37.67
C SER A 204 24.05 -21.23 39.15
N LYS A 205 25.08 -21.91 39.69
CA LYS A 205 25.58 -21.78 41.06
C LYS A 205 27.06 -22.17 41.13
N CYS A 206 27.76 -21.68 42.15
CA CYS A 206 29.12 -22.13 42.43
C CYS A 206 29.13 -23.44 43.23
N THR A 207 30.19 -24.23 43.04
CA THR A 207 30.45 -25.49 43.72
C THR A 207 31.64 -25.31 44.66
N ILE A 208 31.58 -25.86 45.87
CA ILE A 208 32.67 -25.74 46.84
C ILE A 208 33.94 -26.45 46.34
N CYS A 209 35.10 -25.83 46.52
CA CYS A 209 36.38 -26.44 46.19
C CYS A 209 36.63 -27.64 47.12
N PRO A 210 37.10 -28.79 46.57
CA PRO A 210 37.59 -29.89 47.40
C PRO A 210 38.72 -29.42 48.33
N SER A 211 38.81 -30.02 49.52
CA SER A 211 39.82 -29.66 50.52
C SER A 211 41.23 -29.59 49.92
N GLY A 212 41.93 -28.47 50.17
CA GLY A 212 43.30 -28.24 49.69
C GLY A 212 43.44 -27.44 48.39
N HIS A 213 42.34 -27.01 47.76
CA HIS A 213 42.36 -26.22 46.52
C HIS A 213 41.76 -24.82 46.77
N LYS A 214 42.41 -23.77 46.23
CA LYS A 214 41.98 -22.36 46.35
C LYS A 214 41.73 -21.77 44.99
#